data_AF-A0A3C1S4M2-F1
#
_entry.id   AF-A0A3C1S4M2-F1
#
_cell.length_a   1.000
_cell.length_b   1.000
_cell.length_c   1.000
_cell.angle_alpha   90.00
_cell.angle_beta   90.00
_cell.angle_gamma   90.00
#
_symmetry.space_group_name_H-M   'P 1'
#
loop_
_entity.id
_entity.type
_entity.pdbx_description
1 polymer ?
#
loop_
_entity_poly.entity_id
_entity_poly.type
_entity_poly.pdbx_seq_one_letter_code
_entity_poly.pdbx_strand_id
1 'polypeptide(L)'
;DMMIEEWSSGLRAALAKDTKSRIRDMVRLAKTSFQLLTRRPQAQVSVSDALRARFPDIPKLVLHVLIQYFAPEKRTAVLDWLKGVIIDEKEAALLDVPDRIHANPAMLEQEARDILIALGVLMAACNQPLAVCFDRLENYDTEDKIRSLGKMIEFLTDQGKAVLPVVFVRGQQWWENFSHKLNQQIITRLETNSFSLKGCNEEQAVELVRNRLLSVLDKASADLLFPFDASALRSMFRRSLHTPRQVIIAANEKLRAVLYPEQPTPGLVISSNRLKDEFDKLCNRIRNDMDRYPPDHSRLRRALKLYLSHTPPESGVEIQALARPDDKYIDLQCKAVCEKSGAVSMSFIIDNEQNHASVRAALKRGIDIMNAEKAAKAIYIRDDRCLIPAPPQWQSTNEMLGNFRQKGGEVLFL
;
A
#
# COMPACT_ATOMS: atom_id res chain seq x y z
N ASP A 1 25.72 -12.01 -26.04
CA ASP A 1 25.60 -10.86 -25.11
C ASP A 1 25.71 -9.50 -25.77
N MET A 2 26.73 -9.21 -26.59
CA MET A 2 26.84 -7.96 -27.37
C MET A 2 25.66 -7.70 -28.34
N MET A 3 25.05 -8.76 -28.88
CA MET A 3 23.91 -8.68 -29.81
C MET A 3 22.57 -8.31 -29.14
N ILE A 4 22.42 -8.52 -27.82
CA ILE A 4 21.16 -8.27 -27.09
C ILE A 4 21.10 -6.82 -26.59
N GLU A 5 22.24 -6.23 -26.24
CA GLU A 5 22.34 -4.81 -25.88
C GLU A 5 22.11 -3.89 -27.09
N GLU A 6 22.68 -4.18 -28.27
CA GLU A 6 22.40 -3.41 -29.49
C GLU A 6 20.96 -3.54 -29.96
N TRP A 7 20.35 -4.73 -29.83
CA TRP A 7 18.93 -4.93 -30.12
C TRP A 7 18.02 -4.17 -29.14
N SER A 8 18.30 -4.18 -27.83
CA SER A 8 17.45 -3.51 -26.83
C SER A 8 17.58 -1.98 -26.86
N SER A 9 18.78 -1.47 -27.14
CA SER A 9 19.08 -0.05 -27.39
C SER A 9 18.39 0.43 -28.66
N GLY A 10 18.52 -0.33 -29.75
CA GLY A 10 17.84 -0.10 -31.01
C GLY A 10 16.32 -0.18 -30.88
N LEU A 11 15.77 -1.14 -30.13
CA LEU A 11 14.33 -1.29 -29.89
C LEU A 11 13.77 -0.17 -29.01
N ARG A 12 14.50 0.27 -27.96
CA ARG A 12 14.07 1.39 -27.10
C ARG A 12 14.16 2.73 -27.81
N ALA A 13 15.20 2.95 -28.61
CA ALA A 13 15.34 4.14 -29.45
C ALA A 13 14.32 4.15 -30.59
N ALA A 14 14.06 2.99 -31.21
CA ALA A 14 13.00 2.81 -32.21
C ALA A 14 11.63 3.00 -31.57
N LEU A 15 11.30 2.33 -30.47
CA LEU A 15 10.03 2.51 -29.73
C LEU A 15 9.87 3.95 -29.26
N ALA A 16 10.90 4.65 -28.79
CA ALA A 16 10.77 6.05 -28.36
C ALA A 16 10.61 7.03 -29.54
N LYS A 17 11.34 6.83 -30.65
CA LYS A 17 11.15 7.59 -31.90
C LYS A 17 9.80 7.29 -32.55
N ASP A 18 9.40 6.03 -32.56
CA ASP A 18 8.17 5.51 -33.17
C ASP A 18 6.96 5.86 -32.29
N THR A 19 7.07 5.92 -30.96
CA THR A 19 5.98 6.42 -30.09
C THR A 19 5.85 7.94 -30.18
N LYS A 20 6.96 8.71 -30.24
CA LYS A 20 6.87 10.16 -30.49
C LYS A 20 6.45 10.51 -31.92
N SER A 21 6.81 9.69 -32.91
CA SER A 21 6.31 9.82 -34.29
C SER A 21 4.85 9.43 -34.34
N ARG A 22 4.44 8.29 -33.78
CA ARG A 22 3.06 7.79 -33.76
C ARG A 22 2.12 8.64 -32.91
N ILE A 23 2.56 9.24 -31.81
CA ILE A 23 1.77 10.25 -31.08
C ILE A 23 1.64 11.52 -31.94
N ARG A 24 2.70 11.93 -32.64
CA ARG A 24 2.65 13.08 -33.56
C ARG A 24 1.83 12.79 -34.81
N ASP A 25 1.78 11.54 -35.24
CA ASP A 25 0.99 11.02 -36.36
C ASP A 25 -0.44 10.72 -35.93
N MET A 26 -0.72 10.39 -34.67
CA MET A 26 -2.06 10.36 -34.05
C MET A 26 -2.60 11.77 -33.86
N VAL A 27 -1.78 12.70 -33.36
CA VAL A 27 -2.15 14.12 -33.24
C VAL A 27 -2.29 14.71 -34.64
N ARG A 28 -1.48 14.33 -35.63
CA ARG A 28 -1.70 14.69 -37.04
C ARG A 28 -2.94 14.00 -37.58
N LEU A 29 -3.20 12.72 -37.39
CA LEU A 29 -4.41 12.06 -37.90
C LEU A 29 -5.66 12.66 -37.28
N ALA A 30 -5.65 12.94 -35.98
CA ALA A 30 -6.72 13.64 -35.29
C ALA A 30 -6.86 15.07 -35.82
N LYS A 31 -5.77 15.82 -35.96
CA LYS A 31 -5.78 17.21 -36.45
C LYS A 31 -6.11 17.31 -37.95
N THR A 32 -5.70 16.35 -38.77
CA THR A 32 -5.95 16.26 -40.22
C THR A 32 -7.35 15.72 -40.47
N SER A 33 -7.86 14.76 -39.69
CA SER A 33 -9.27 14.35 -39.73
C SER A 33 -10.19 15.48 -39.27
N PHE A 34 -9.78 16.24 -38.24
CA PHE A 34 -10.49 17.41 -37.74
C PHE A 34 -10.39 18.63 -38.69
N GLN A 35 -9.26 18.81 -39.38
CA GLN A 35 -9.08 19.81 -40.43
C GLN A 35 -9.82 19.45 -41.73
N LEU A 36 -9.93 18.15 -42.07
CA LEU A 36 -10.73 17.66 -43.19
C LEU A 36 -12.23 17.78 -42.90
N LEU A 37 -12.65 17.62 -41.64
CA LEU A 37 -14.01 17.87 -41.18
C LEU A 37 -14.39 19.37 -41.15
N THR A 38 -13.42 20.26 -40.94
CA THR A 38 -13.66 21.72 -40.90
C THR A 38 -13.49 22.43 -42.25
N ARG A 39 -13.01 21.73 -43.30
CA ARG A 39 -12.74 22.33 -44.63
C ARG A 39 -13.69 21.93 -45.77
N ARG A 40 -14.77 21.18 -45.52
CA ARG A 40 -15.83 20.97 -46.53
C ARG A 40 -17.00 21.93 -46.28
N PRO A 41 -17.19 22.96 -47.11
CA PRO A 41 -18.41 23.75 -47.09
C PRO A 41 -19.46 23.00 -47.93
N GLN A 42 -20.18 22.06 -47.31
CA GLN A 42 -21.55 21.65 -47.66
C GLN A 42 -21.94 20.41 -46.84
N ALA A 43 -23.11 20.50 -46.20
CA ALA A 43 -23.71 19.61 -45.19
C ALA A 43 -23.05 19.67 -43.79
N GLN A 44 -23.68 20.43 -42.89
CA GLN A 44 -23.45 20.44 -41.44
C GLN A 44 -23.69 19.03 -40.85
N VAL A 45 -22.75 18.11 -41.02
CA VAL A 45 -22.67 16.93 -40.16
C VAL A 45 -21.84 17.38 -38.97
N SER A 46 -22.45 17.48 -37.79
CA SER A 46 -21.72 17.80 -36.57
C SER A 46 -20.56 16.82 -36.42
N VAL A 47 -19.37 17.26 -36.00
CA VAL A 47 -18.23 16.36 -35.72
C VAL A 47 -18.63 15.22 -34.78
N SER A 48 -19.61 15.48 -33.90
CA SER A 48 -20.26 14.49 -33.05
C SER A 48 -20.98 13.39 -33.84
N ASP A 49 -21.72 13.74 -34.90
CA ASP A 49 -22.46 12.79 -35.74
C ASP A 49 -21.52 11.93 -36.60
N ALA A 50 -20.41 12.51 -37.08
CA ALA A 50 -19.38 11.77 -37.81
C ALA A 50 -18.65 10.77 -36.90
N LEU A 51 -18.33 11.16 -35.66
CA LEU A 51 -17.73 10.27 -34.67
C LEU A 51 -18.70 9.18 -34.22
N ARG A 52 -19.99 9.51 -34.10
CA ARG A 52 -21.04 8.56 -33.76
C ARG A 52 -21.27 7.51 -34.84
N ALA A 53 -21.21 7.91 -36.11
CA ALA A 53 -21.25 6.97 -37.24
C ALA A 53 -20.05 6.00 -37.23
N ARG A 54 -18.89 6.46 -36.75
CA ARG A 54 -17.67 5.66 -36.64
C ARG A 54 -17.63 4.80 -35.36
N PHE A 55 -18.25 5.26 -34.29
CA PHE A 55 -18.26 4.63 -32.97
C PHE A 55 -19.68 4.60 -32.38
N PRO A 56 -20.59 3.75 -32.91
CA PRO A 56 -21.98 3.71 -32.47
C PRO A 56 -22.14 3.21 -31.03
N ASP A 57 -21.21 2.38 -30.56
CA ASP A 57 -21.20 1.77 -29.23
C ASP A 57 -20.82 2.77 -28.10
N ILE A 58 -20.42 4.00 -28.44
CA ILE A 58 -19.98 4.99 -27.45
C ILE A 58 -21.12 5.94 -27.08
N PRO A 59 -21.39 6.16 -25.78
CA PRO A 59 -22.39 7.14 -25.34
C PRO A 59 -22.11 8.54 -25.89
N LYS A 60 -23.18 9.21 -26.35
CA LYS A 60 -23.12 10.57 -26.94
C LYS A 60 -22.44 11.56 -25.99
N LEU A 61 -22.74 11.47 -24.70
CA LEU A 61 -22.21 12.34 -23.67
C LEU A 61 -20.68 12.21 -23.55
N VAL A 62 -20.15 10.99 -23.60
CA VAL A 62 -18.71 10.73 -23.53
C VAL A 62 -17.98 11.30 -24.74
N LEU A 63 -18.51 11.10 -25.96
CA LEU A 63 -17.96 11.73 -27.16
C LEU A 63 -18.00 13.25 -27.09
N HIS A 64 -19.11 13.81 -26.61
CA HIS A 64 -19.27 15.25 -26.45
C HIS A 64 -18.20 15.84 -25.52
N VAL A 65 -17.97 15.22 -24.36
CA VAL A 65 -16.95 15.65 -23.39
C VAL A 65 -15.53 15.47 -23.95
N LEU A 66 -15.24 14.36 -24.64
CA LEU A 66 -13.92 14.12 -25.23
C LEU A 66 -13.54 15.14 -26.32
N ILE A 67 -14.49 15.57 -27.14
CA ILE A 67 -14.25 16.61 -28.16
C ILE A 67 -13.86 17.94 -27.50
N GLN A 68 -14.45 18.25 -26.33
CA GLN A 68 -14.16 19.49 -25.60
C GLN A 68 -12.76 19.51 -24.98
N TYR A 69 -12.08 18.38 -24.87
CA TYR A 69 -10.69 18.31 -24.38
C TYR A 69 -9.72 19.19 -25.18
N PHE A 70 -10.00 19.42 -26.46
CA PHE A 70 -9.17 20.25 -27.34
C PHE A 70 -9.28 21.74 -27.06
N ALA A 71 -10.27 22.18 -26.27
CA ALA A 71 -10.40 23.55 -25.80
C ALA A 71 -9.55 23.73 -24.51
N PRO A 72 -8.49 24.57 -24.52
CA PRO A 72 -7.61 24.74 -23.37
C PRO A 72 -8.35 25.14 -22.09
N GLU A 73 -9.34 26.02 -22.20
CA GLU A 73 -10.16 26.50 -21.09
C GLU A 73 -11.05 25.42 -20.45
N LYS A 74 -11.36 24.33 -21.17
CA LYS A 74 -12.23 23.25 -20.68
C LYS A 74 -11.48 22.00 -20.24
N ARG A 75 -10.17 21.93 -20.48
CA ARG A 75 -9.37 20.71 -20.35
C ARG A 75 -9.37 20.13 -18.93
N THR A 76 -9.30 20.97 -17.92
CA THR A 76 -9.32 20.55 -16.51
C THR A 76 -10.67 19.94 -16.16
N ALA A 77 -11.77 20.64 -16.47
CA ALA A 77 -13.13 20.16 -16.24
C ALA A 77 -13.38 18.82 -16.97
N VAL A 78 -12.93 18.68 -18.22
CA VAL A 78 -13.04 17.41 -18.98
C VAL A 78 -12.30 16.27 -18.25
N LEU A 79 -11.08 16.52 -17.77
CA LEU A 79 -10.30 15.49 -17.07
C LEU A 79 -10.97 15.08 -15.76
N ASP A 80 -11.49 16.03 -15.00
CA ASP A 80 -12.12 15.75 -13.71
C ASP A 80 -13.47 15.05 -13.89
N TRP A 81 -14.24 15.43 -14.92
CA TRP A 81 -15.43 14.70 -15.32
C TRP A 81 -15.12 13.26 -15.74
N LEU A 82 -14.10 13.03 -16.58
CA LEU A 82 -13.69 11.68 -17.01
C LEU A 82 -13.16 10.80 -15.87
N LYS A 83 -12.58 11.40 -14.84
CA LYS A 83 -12.14 10.69 -13.62
C LYS A 83 -13.30 10.31 -12.69
N GLY A 84 -14.52 10.78 -12.97
CA GLY A 84 -15.64 10.61 -12.04
C GLY A 84 -15.61 11.56 -10.84
N VAL A 85 -14.81 12.64 -10.89
CA VAL A 85 -14.82 13.67 -9.84
C VAL A 85 -16.11 14.48 -9.96
N ILE A 86 -16.69 14.86 -8.82
CA ILE A 86 -17.83 15.78 -8.77
C ILE A 86 -17.28 17.17 -9.11
N ILE A 87 -17.60 17.63 -10.31
CA ILE A 87 -17.29 18.98 -10.80
C ILE A 87 -18.34 19.97 -10.32
N ASP A 88 -18.00 21.25 -10.22
CA ASP A 88 -18.95 22.28 -9.76
C ASP A 88 -20.00 22.61 -10.85
N GLU A 89 -21.08 23.31 -10.46
CA GLU A 89 -22.15 23.69 -11.39
C GLU A 89 -21.66 24.54 -12.58
N LYS A 90 -20.58 25.33 -12.38
CA LYS A 90 -20.01 26.18 -13.43
C LYS A 90 -19.25 25.36 -14.45
N GLU A 91 -18.48 24.37 -14.01
CA GLU A 91 -17.76 23.40 -14.83
C GLU A 91 -18.73 22.45 -15.54
N ALA A 92 -19.80 22.03 -14.86
CA ALA A 92 -20.86 21.23 -15.47
C ALA A 92 -21.58 22.00 -16.59
N ALA A 93 -21.94 23.25 -16.34
CA ALA A 93 -22.51 24.14 -17.35
C ALA A 93 -21.53 24.44 -18.49
N LEU A 94 -20.23 24.59 -18.18
CA LEU A 94 -19.17 24.81 -19.17
C LEU A 94 -19.05 23.62 -20.14
N LEU A 95 -19.23 22.40 -19.63
CA LEU A 95 -19.16 21.16 -20.40
C LEU A 95 -20.50 20.71 -21.00
N ASP A 96 -21.60 21.39 -20.69
CA ASP A 96 -22.97 20.99 -21.06
C ASP A 96 -23.29 19.54 -20.64
N VAL A 97 -22.91 19.20 -19.40
CA VAL A 97 -23.14 17.87 -18.80
C VAL A 97 -24.09 17.97 -17.60
N PRO A 98 -24.84 16.90 -17.30
CA PRO A 98 -25.66 16.85 -16.09
C PRO A 98 -24.81 17.00 -14.83
N ASP A 99 -25.34 17.74 -13.86
CA ASP A 99 -24.72 17.86 -12.55
C ASP A 99 -24.75 16.51 -11.81
N ARG A 100 -23.61 16.16 -11.19
CA ARG A 100 -23.40 14.92 -10.44
C ARG A 100 -23.69 15.06 -8.95
N ILE A 101 -23.87 16.29 -8.42
CA ILE A 101 -24.07 16.55 -6.99
C ILE A 101 -25.29 15.79 -6.44
N HIS A 102 -26.34 15.66 -7.24
CA HIS A 102 -27.60 15.02 -6.86
C HIS A 102 -27.76 13.60 -7.40
N ALA A 103 -26.74 13.04 -8.06
CA ALA A 103 -26.81 11.71 -8.63
C ALA A 103 -26.74 10.62 -7.56
N ASN A 104 -27.60 9.61 -7.67
CA ASN A 104 -27.52 8.42 -6.81
C ASN A 104 -26.19 7.68 -7.08
N PRO A 105 -25.49 7.17 -6.04
CA PRO A 105 -24.32 6.30 -6.19
C PRO A 105 -24.42 5.22 -7.29
N ALA A 106 -25.58 4.58 -7.44
CA ALA A 106 -25.77 3.56 -8.48
C ALA A 106 -25.71 4.13 -9.91
N MET A 107 -26.20 5.35 -10.12
CA MET A 107 -26.12 6.03 -11.42
C MET A 107 -24.68 6.45 -11.72
N LEU A 108 -23.95 6.94 -10.72
CA LEU A 108 -22.53 7.29 -10.84
C LEU A 108 -21.67 6.06 -11.16
N GLU A 109 -21.97 4.91 -10.55
CA GLU A 109 -21.28 3.66 -10.86
C GLU A 109 -21.54 3.22 -12.31
N GLN A 110 -22.79 3.30 -12.78
CA GLN A 110 -23.12 2.97 -14.17
C GLN A 110 -22.45 3.93 -15.16
N GLU A 111 -22.47 5.22 -14.87
CA GLU A 111 -21.78 6.23 -15.70
C GLU A 111 -20.27 5.95 -15.79
N ALA A 112 -19.63 5.62 -14.66
CA ALA A 112 -18.22 5.26 -14.64
C ALA A 112 -17.93 4.00 -15.47
N ARG A 113 -18.80 2.98 -15.41
CA ARG A 113 -18.71 1.79 -16.27
C ARG A 113 -18.84 2.15 -17.74
N ASP A 114 -19.82 2.96 -18.10
CA ASP A 114 -20.06 3.39 -19.48
C ASP A 114 -18.86 4.18 -20.05
N ILE A 115 -18.23 5.04 -19.23
CA ILE A 115 -17.00 5.76 -19.58
C ILE A 115 -15.85 4.78 -19.83
N LEU A 116 -15.66 3.78 -18.96
CA LEU A 116 -14.58 2.80 -19.12
C LEU A 116 -14.79 1.91 -20.36
N ILE A 117 -16.02 1.48 -20.64
CA ILE A 117 -16.37 0.75 -21.88
C ILE A 117 -16.08 1.61 -23.10
N ALA A 118 -16.52 2.87 -23.09
CA ALA A 118 -16.29 3.81 -24.17
C ALA A 118 -14.80 4.00 -24.47
N LEU A 119 -13.98 4.17 -23.43
CA LEU A 119 -12.53 4.26 -23.57
C LEU A 119 -11.93 2.98 -24.17
N GLY A 120 -12.39 1.81 -23.73
CA GLY A 120 -11.98 0.52 -24.31
C GLY A 120 -12.32 0.41 -25.80
N VAL A 121 -13.55 0.78 -26.20
CA VAL A 121 -13.98 0.80 -27.60
C VAL A 121 -13.11 1.72 -28.45
N LEU A 122 -12.81 2.93 -27.96
CA LEU A 122 -11.94 3.89 -28.65
C LEU A 122 -10.52 3.34 -28.84
N MET A 123 -9.96 2.78 -27.78
CA MET A 123 -8.61 2.23 -27.79
C MET A 123 -8.51 1.01 -28.72
N ALA A 124 -9.49 0.12 -28.68
CA ALA A 124 -9.62 -1.00 -29.62
C ALA A 124 -9.68 -0.52 -31.07
N ALA A 125 -10.48 0.50 -31.38
CA ALA A 125 -10.55 1.03 -32.73
C ALA A 125 -9.28 1.76 -33.19
N CYS A 126 -8.42 2.16 -32.25
CA CYS A 126 -7.09 2.69 -32.52
C CYS A 126 -6.00 1.61 -32.54
N ASN A 127 -6.35 0.32 -32.41
CA ASN A 127 -5.41 -0.79 -32.22
C ASN A 127 -4.41 -0.53 -31.08
N GLN A 128 -4.89 0.03 -29.97
CA GLN A 128 -4.09 0.28 -28.77
C GLN A 128 -4.73 -0.41 -27.57
N PRO A 129 -3.96 -1.07 -26.70
CA PRO A 129 -4.47 -1.58 -25.43
C PRO A 129 -4.53 -0.46 -24.37
N LEU A 130 -5.54 -0.51 -23.50
CA LEU A 130 -5.64 0.32 -22.30
C LEU A 130 -5.22 -0.48 -21.07
N ALA A 131 -4.08 -0.14 -20.47
CA ALA A 131 -3.67 -0.73 -19.20
C ALA A 131 -4.30 0.03 -18.02
N VAL A 132 -5.04 -0.68 -17.16
CA VAL A 132 -5.64 -0.13 -15.93
C VAL A 132 -4.87 -0.66 -14.74
N CYS A 133 -4.11 0.22 -14.09
CA CYS A 133 -3.19 -0.13 -13.01
C CYS A 133 -3.82 0.12 -11.63
N PHE A 134 -3.95 -0.94 -10.83
CA PHE A 134 -4.35 -0.86 -9.44
C PHE A 134 -3.12 -0.92 -8.55
N ASP A 135 -2.78 0.18 -7.90
CA ASP A 135 -1.63 0.31 -7.00
C ASP A 135 -2.07 0.52 -5.54
N ARG A 136 -1.16 0.24 -4.60
CA ARG A 136 -1.35 0.40 -3.15
C ARG A 136 -2.59 -0.32 -2.59
N LEU A 137 -2.77 -1.58 -3.00
CA LEU A 137 -3.85 -2.41 -2.48
C LEU A 137 -3.78 -2.63 -0.96
N GLU A 138 -2.64 -2.38 -0.31
CA GLU A 138 -2.55 -2.32 1.16
C GLU A 138 -3.58 -1.39 1.83
N ASN A 139 -4.12 -0.40 1.12
CA ASN A 139 -5.11 0.54 1.64
C ASN A 139 -6.55 -0.01 1.65
N TYR A 140 -6.77 -1.22 1.10
CA TYR A 140 -8.07 -1.88 1.05
C TYR A 140 -8.24 -2.66 2.36
N ASP A 141 -8.61 -1.92 3.40
CA ASP A 141 -8.77 -2.39 4.78
C ASP A 141 -10.10 -3.10 5.05
N THR A 142 -11.11 -2.90 4.21
CA THR A 142 -12.43 -3.53 4.34
C THR A 142 -12.68 -4.60 3.29
N GLU A 143 -13.49 -5.61 3.63
CA GLU A 143 -13.87 -6.66 2.69
C GLU A 143 -14.64 -6.11 1.49
N ASP A 144 -15.50 -5.11 1.70
CA ASP A 144 -16.30 -4.53 0.64
C ASP A 144 -15.42 -3.87 -0.44
N LYS A 145 -14.32 -3.21 -0.04
CA LYS A 145 -13.35 -2.64 -1.00
C LYS A 145 -12.66 -3.75 -1.79
N ILE A 146 -12.27 -4.84 -1.14
CA ILE A 146 -11.63 -6.00 -1.79
C ILE A 146 -12.59 -6.68 -2.77
N ARG A 147 -13.85 -6.89 -2.38
CA ARG A 147 -14.88 -7.45 -3.27
C ARG A 147 -15.17 -6.52 -4.45
N SER A 148 -15.18 -5.20 -4.22
CA SER A 148 -15.36 -4.20 -5.27
C SER A 148 -14.22 -4.22 -6.29
N LEU A 149 -12.97 -4.42 -5.83
CA LEU A 149 -11.84 -4.67 -6.73
C LEU A 149 -12.08 -5.90 -7.61
N GLY A 150 -12.53 -7.01 -7.02
CA GLY A 150 -12.87 -8.23 -7.76
C GLY A 150 -13.91 -7.98 -8.85
N LYS A 151 -15.02 -7.32 -8.51
CA LYS A 151 -16.07 -6.93 -9.45
C LYS A 151 -15.57 -6.00 -10.57
N MET A 152 -14.66 -5.08 -10.24
CA MET A 152 -14.05 -4.18 -11.22
C MET A 152 -13.16 -4.95 -12.19
N ILE A 153 -12.32 -5.87 -11.70
CA ILE A 153 -11.45 -6.69 -12.56
C ILE A 153 -12.28 -7.60 -13.47
N GLU A 154 -13.34 -8.22 -12.94
CA GLU A 154 -14.31 -8.99 -13.71
C GLU A 154 -14.90 -8.14 -14.84
N PHE A 155 -15.45 -6.97 -14.50
CA PHE A 155 -15.99 -6.02 -15.47
C PHE A 155 -14.98 -5.62 -16.56
N LEU A 156 -13.75 -5.26 -16.18
CA LEU A 156 -12.72 -4.83 -17.14
C LEU A 156 -12.27 -5.96 -18.06
N THR A 157 -12.25 -7.20 -17.57
CA THR A 157 -11.84 -8.36 -18.37
C THR A 157 -12.96 -8.89 -19.26
N ASP A 158 -14.21 -8.85 -18.80
CA ASP A 158 -15.34 -9.44 -19.53
C ASP A 158 -16.04 -8.44 -20.47
N GLN A 159 -16.09 -7.15 -20.10
CA GLN A 159 -16.81 -6.11 -20.87
C GLN A 159 -15.87 -5.08 -21.52
N GLY A 160 -14.66 -4.89 -21.00
CA GLY A 160 -13.69 -3.93 -21.52
C GLY A 160 -13.04 -4.41 -22.82
N LYS A 161 -13.39 -3.80 -23.96
CA LYS A 161 -12.67 -4.04 -25.23
C LYS A 161 -11.24 -3.47 -25.12
N ALA A 162 -10.23 -4.28 -25.45
CA ALA A 162 -8.81 -3.89 -25.42
C ALA A 162 -8.31 -3.36 -24.06
N VAL A 163 -8.91 -3.77 -22.94
CA VAL A 163 -8.48 -3.37 -21.59
C VAL A 163 -7.67 -4.48 -20.93
N LEU A 164 -6.56 -4.10 -20.28
CA LEU A 164 -5.71 -4.98 -19.48
C LEU A 164 -5.65 -4.46 -18.03
N PRO A 165 -6.33 -5.11 -17.07
CA PRO A 165 -6.14 -4.78 -15.67
C PRO A 165 -4.80 -5.33 -15.17
N VAL A 166 -4.04 -4.48 -14.48
CA VAL A 166 -2.74 -4.81 -13.86
C VAL A 166 -2.83 -4.48 -12.38
N VAL A 167 -2.52 -5.46 -11.54
CA VAL A 167 -2.61 -5.33 -10.08
C VAL A 167 -1.22 -5.37 -9.46
N PHE A 168 -0.91 -4.35 -8.66
CA PHE A 168 0.31 -4.29 -7.87
C PHE A 168 -0.03 -4.57 -6.40
N VAL A 169 0.55 -5.66 -5.87
CA VAL A 169 0.30 -6.11 -4.50
C VAL A 169 1.59 -6.65 -3.88
N ARG A 170 1.75 -6.48 -2.57
CA ARG A 170 2.83 -7.13 -1.84
C ARG A 170 2.50 -8.60 -1.66
N GLY A 171 3.46 -9.48 -1.95
CA GLY A 171 3.25 -10.94 -1.93
C GLY A 171 2.61 -11.45 -0.63
N GLN A 172 3.07 -10.97 0.54
CA GLN A 172 2.49 -11.37 1.82
C GLN A 172 1.02 -10.94 1.96
N GLN A 173 0.68 -9.70 1.58
CA GLN A 173 -0.69 -9.21 1.65
C GLN A 173 -1.62 -9.92 0.67
N TRP A 174 -1.12 -10.32 -0.51
CA TRP A 174 -1.90 -11.11 -1.46
C TRP A 174 -2.44 -12.38 -0.79
N TRP A 175 -1.56 -13.16 -0.16
CA TRP A 175 -1.91 -14.42 0.51
C TRP A 175 -2.73 -14.24 1.78
N GLU A 176 -2.41 -13.24 2.61
CA GLU A 176 -3.09 -13.09 3.90
C GLU A 176 -4.46 -12.43 3.77
N ASN A 177 -4.62 -11.48 2.85
CA ASN A 177 -5.78 -10.58 2.83
C ASN A 177 -6.64 -10.67 1.56
N PHE A 178 -6.09 -11.06 0.40
CA PHE A 178 -6.80 -11.00 -0.88
C PHE A 178 -7.23 -12.36 -1.41
N SER A 179 -6.35 -13.36 -1.39
CA SER A 179 -6.57 -14.68 -2.01
C SER A 179 -7.77 -15.44 -1.44
N HIS A 180 -8.18 -15.17 -0.19
CA HIS A 180 -9.34 -15.82 0.42
C HIS A 180 -10.65 -15.03 0.28
N LYS A 181 -10.57 -13.75 -0.15
CA LYS A 181 -11.72 -12.84 -0.20
C LYS A 181 -12.19 -12.53 -1.62
N LEU A 182 -11.39 -12.85 -2.63
CA LEU A 182 -11.72 -12.72 -4.04
C LEU A 182 -12.34 -14.02 -4.58
N ASN A 183 -13.16 -13.88 -5.63
CA ASN A 183 -13.69 -15.04 -6.34
C ASN A 183 -12.57 -15.84 -7.03
N GLN A 184 -12.69 -17.17 -7.04
CA GLN A 184 -11.67 -18.07 -7.60
C GLN A 184 -11.32 -17.77 -9.07
N GLN A 185 -12.30 -17.35 -9.86
CA GLN A 185 -12.10 -16.99 -11.27
C GLN A 185 -11.18 -15.77 -11.42
N ILE A 186 -11.34 -14.77 -10.55
CA ILE A 186 -10.51 -13.56 -10.54
C ILE A 186 -9.09 -13.88 -10.07
N ILE A 187 -8.96 -14.70 -9.02
CA ILE A 187 -7.66 -15.18 -8.54
C ILE A 187 -6.92 -15.89 -9.66
N THR A 188 -7.57 -16.83 -10.33
CA THR A 188 -6.97 -17.58 -11.44
C THR A 188 -6.51 -16.64 -12.56
N ARG A 189 -7.35 -15.66 -12.95
CA ARG A 189 -6.99 -14.66 -13.97
C ARG A 189 -5.75 -13.83 -13.59
N LEU A 190 -5.65 -13.42 -12.33
CA LEU A 190 -4.53 -12.60 -11.83
C LEU A 190 -3.25 -13.42 -11.61
N GLU A 191 -3.37 -14.66 -11.13
CA GLU A 191 -2.22 -15.52 -10.82
C GLU A 191 -1.58 -16.11 -12.07
N THR A 192 -2.38 -16.42 -13.11
CA THR A 192 -1.90 -17.02 -14.37
C THR A 192 -0.80 -16.18 -15.02
N ASN A 193 -0.88 -14.85 -14.93
CA ASN A 193 0.11 -13.92 -15.48
C ASN A 193 0.78 -13.09 -14.37
N SER A 194 1.03 -13.70 -13.21
CA SER A 194 1.68 -13.02 -12.10
C SER A 194 3.20 -12.96 -12.27
N PHE A 195 3.77 -11.80 -11.95
CA PHE A 195 5.23 -11.58 -11.98
C PHE A 195 5.70 -11.14 -10.60
N SER A 196 6.63 -11.90 -10.02
CA SER A 196 7.27 -11.52 -8.77
C SER A 196 8.45 -10.57 -9.05
N LEU A 197 8.27 -9.30 -8.68
CA LEU A 197 9.34 -8.30 -8.77
C LEU A 197 10.36 -8.57 -7.66
N LYS A 198 11.59 -8.90 -8.07
CA LYS A 198 12.72 -9.07 -7.16
C LYS A 198 13.46 -7.75 -6.99
N GLY A 199 14.21 -7.63 -5.89
CA GLY A 199 15.17 -6.53 -5.75
C GLY A 199 16.25 -6.57 -6.83
N CYS A 200 16.96 -5.46 -6.99
CA CYS A 200 18.12 -5.36 -7.85
C CYS A 200 19.22 -6.29 -7.35
N ASN A 201 19.79 -7.07 -8.27
CA ASN A 201 21.06 -7.74 -8.05
C ASN A 201 22.23 -6.72 -8.14
N GLU A 202 23.43 -7.20 -7.88
CA GLU A 202 24.67 -6.41 -7.90
C GLU A 202 24.85 -5.62 -9.20
N GLU A 203 24.69 -6.31 -10.34
CA GLU A 203 24.91 -5.74 -11.67
C GLU A 203 23.85 -4.70 -12.03
N GLN A 204 22.57 -5.01 -11.77
CA GLN A 204 21.44 -4.11 -11.95
C GLN A 204 21.55 -2.87 -11.06
N ALA A 205 22.08 -3.01 -9.84
CA ALA A 205 22.30 -1.88 -8.95
C ALA A 205 23.38 -0.93 -9.50
N VAL A 206 24.49 -1.48 -9.99
CA VAL A 206 25.55 -0.70 -10.66
C VAL A 206 25.02 -0.02 -11.92
N GLU A 207 24.27 -0.75 -12.75
CA GLU A 207 23.67 -0.25 -13.98
C GLU A 207 22.66 0.88 -13.69
N LEU A 208 21.82 0.72 -12.66
CA LEU A 208 20.85 1.72 -12.23
C LEU A 208 21.52 3.06 -11.88
N VAL A 209 22.61 3.01 -11.12
CA VAL A 209 23.37 4.22 -10.74
C VAL A 209 24.01 4.85 -11.97
N ARG A 210 24.62 4.05 -12.85
CA ARG A 210 25.27 4.52 -14.08
C ARG A 210 24.27 5.20 -15.02
N ASN A 211 23.15 4.54 -15.29
CA ASN A 211 22.10 5.06 -16.18
C ASN A 211 21.52 6.37 -15.65
N ARG A 212 21.39 6.52 -14.32
CA ARG A 212 20.95 7.78 -13.72
C ARG A 212 21.98 8.90 -13.89
N LEU A 213 23.27 8.63 -13.70
CA LEU A 213 24.31 9.66 -13.89
C LEU A 213 24.38 10.09 -15.34
N LEU A 214 24.34 9.14 -16.29
CA LEU A 214 24.31 9.43 -17.73
C LEU A 214 23.06 10.20 -18.18
N SER A 215 21.98 10.17 -17.41
CA SER A 215 20.79 10.97 -17.74
C SER A 215 20.95 12.47 -17.46
N VAL A 216 21.98 12.84 -16.68
CA VAL A 216 22.24 14.23 -16.25
C VAL A 216 23.62 14.72 -16.69
N LEU A 217 24.60 13.83 -16.78
CA LEU A 217 26.00 14.10 -17.09
C LEU A 217 26.41 13.43 -18.41
N ASP A 218 27.38 14.02 -19.10
CA ASP A 218 28.05 13.37 -20.22
C ASP A 218 28.90 12.19 -19.73
N LYS A 219 29.28 11.28 -20.64
CA LYS A 219 29.94 10.01 -20.28
C LYS A 219 31.23 10.21 -19.49
N ALA A 220 32.03 11.21 -19.83
CA ALA A 220 33.29 11.50 -19.15
C ALA A 220 33.07 11.98 -17.70
N SER A 221 32.13 12.92 -17.50
CA SER A 221 31.77 13.39 -16.15
C SER A 221 31.04 12.33 -15.34
N ALA A 222 30.23 11.49 -15.98
CA ALA A 222 29.53 10.39 -15.33
C ALA A 222 30.48 9.31 -14.82
N ASP A 223 31.56 9.00 -15.56
CA ASP A 223 32.60 8.06 -15.15
C ASP A 223 33.48 8.65 -14.02
N LEU A 224 33.73 9.97 -14.04
CA LEU A 224 34.51 10.67 -13.00
C LEU A 224 33.73 10.86 -11.69
N LEU A 225 32.44 11.16 -11.78
CA LEU A 225 31.54 11.32 -10.63
C LEU A 225 30.81 10.03 -10.26
N PHE A 226 31.08 8.92 -10.95
CA PHE A 226 30.55 7.62 -10.57
C PHE A 226 31.00 7.36 -9.12
N PRO A 227 30.08 7.25 -8.14
CA PRO A 227 30.45 7.42 -6.73
C PRO A 227 31.36 6.32 -6.17
N PHE A 228 31.88 5.39 -6.99
CA PHE A 228 32.69 4.24 -6.58
C PHE A 228 33.57 3.69 -7.70
N ASP A 229 34.66 3.04 -7.32
CA ASP A 229 35.14 1.88 -8.07
C ASP A 229 33.98 0.86 -8.16
N ALA A 230 33.70 0.35 -9.36
CA ALA A 230 32.67 -0.67 -9.56
C ALA A 230 32.83 -1.84 -8.57
N SER A 231 34.06 -2.19 -8.18
CA SER A 231 34.34 -3.24 -7.18
C SER A 231 33.75 -2.94 -5.79
N ALA A 232 33.76 -1.68 -5.35
CA ALA A 232 33.27 -1.26 -4.04
C ALA A 232 31.73 -1.20 -3.98
N LEU A 233 31.07 -0.79 -5.07
CA LEU A 233 29.60 -0.92 -5.23
C LEU A 233 29.16 -2.36 -5.19
N ARG A 234 29.88 -3.20 -5.96
CA ARG A 234 29.62 -4.62 -6.05
C ARG A 234 29.70 -5.26 -4.67
N SER A 235 30.74 -4.96 -3.91
CA SER A 235 30.88 -5.41 -2.51
C SER A 235 29.76 -4.90 -1.59
N MET A 236 29.27 -3.68 -1.79
CA MET A 236 28.20 -3.09 -0.97
C MET A 236 26.85 -3.78 -1.18
N PHE A 237 26.56 -4.23 -2.41
CA PHE A 237 25.30 -4.88 -2.77
C PHE A 237 25.36 -6.41 -2.81
N ARG A 238 26.53 -7.02 -2.53
CA ARG A 238 26.74 -8.48 -2.53
C ARG A 238 25.83 -9.25 -1.58
N ARG A 239 25.44 -8.65 -0.45
CA ARG A 239 24.84 -9.39 0.68
C ARG A 239 23.32 -9.46 0.68
N SER A 240 22.63 -8.68 -0.16
CA SER A 240 21.17 -8.71 -0.22
C SER A 240 20.61 -8.18 -1.53
N LEU A 241 19.42 -8.65 -1.91
CA LEU A 241 18.63 -7.98 -2.95
C LEU A 241 18.13 -6.65 -2.39
N HIS A 242 18.47 -5.55 -3.06
CA HIS A 242 18.08 -4.20 -2.65
C HIS A 242 16.97 -3.68 -3.55
N THR A 243 16.02 -2.93 -3.00
CA THR A 243 15.06 -2.22 -3.85
C THR A 243 15.79 -1.12 -4.65
N PRO A 244 15.32 -0.76 -5.86
CA PRO A 244 15.90 0.35 -6.63
C PRO A 244 16.03 1.63 -5.80
N ARG A 245 15.06 1.89 -4.91
CA ARG A 245 15.07 3.05 -4.02
C ARG A 245 16.24 3.02 -3.02
N GLN A 246 16.52 1.87 -2.41
CA GLN A 246 17.66 1.73 -1.48
C GLN A 246 18.99 1.93 -2.20
N VAL A 247 19.14 1.38 -3.41
CA VAL A 247 20.32 1.59 -4.26
C VAL A 247 20.53 3.07 -4.55
N ILE A 248 19.47 3.78 -4.96
CA ILE A 248 19.52 5.21 -5.26
C ILE A 248 19.89 6.04 -4.02
N ILE A 249 19.31 5.73 -2.85
CA ILE A 249 19.62 6.47 -1.62
C ILE A 249 21.10 6.26 -1.26
N ALA A 250 21.59 5.02 -1.25
CA ALA A 250 22.97 4.71 -0.95
C ALA A 250 23.95 5.39 -1.93
N ALA A 251 23.62 5.41 -3.22
CA ALA A 251 24.44 6.09 -4.23
C ALA A 251 24.44 7.62 -4.04
N ASN A 252 23.27 8.22 -3.78
CA ASN A 252 23.15 9.66 -3.56
C ASN A 252 23.93 10.11 -2.31
N GLU A 253 23.93 9.33 -1.24
CA GLU A 253 24.69 9.67 -0.04
C GLU A 253 26.18 9.71 -0.28
N LYS A 254 26.72 8.74 -1.02
CA LYS A 254 28.15 8.72 -1.30
C LYS A 254 28.54 9.78 -2.34
N LEU A 255 27.68 10.04 -3.32
CA LEU A 255 27.86 11.19 -4.22
C LEU A 255 27.87 12.51 -3.45
N ARG A 256 26.99 12.65 -2.44
CA ARG A 256 26.93 13.83 -1.58
C ARG A 256 28.21 14.00 -0.76
N ALA A 257 28.78 12.93 -0.22
CA ALA A 257 30.05 12.98 0.49
C ALA A 257 31.22 13.46 -0.40
N VAL A 258 31.19 13.14 -1.69
CA VAL A 258 32.18 13.61 -2.67
C VAL A 258 31.96 15.07 -3.07
N LEU A 259 30.71 15.45 -3.37
CA LEU A 259 30.38 16.79 -3.86
C LEU A 259 30.34 17.85 -2.76
N TYR A 260 30.05 17.45 -1.53
CA TYR A 260 29.88 18.35 -0.39
C TYR A 260 30.59 17.79 0.86
N PRO A 261 31.93 17.68 0.85
CA PRO A 261 32.69 17.07 1.94
C PRO A 261 32.57 17.83 3.27
N GLU A 262 32.27 19.13 3.22
CA GLU A 262 32.08 19.98 4.40
C GLU A 262 30.67 19.91 4.99
N GLN A 263 29.70 19.37 4.25
CA GLN A 263 28.38 19.10 4.80
C GLN A 263 28.41 17.73 5.47
N PRO A 264 28.00 17.61 6.75
CA PRO A 264 27.91 16.29 7.38
C PRO A 264 26.99 15.43 6.52
N THR A 265 27.56 14.35 5.96
CA THR A 265 26.80 13.31 5.26
C THR A 265 25.70 12.89 6.24
N PRO A 266 24.41 13.04 5.91
CA PRO A 266 23.37 12.37 6.68
C PRO A 266 23.53 10.90 6.29
N GLY A 267 24.48 10.21 6.93
CA GLY A 267 24.71 8.81 6.63
C GLY A 267 23.40 8.07 6.82
N LEU A 268 23.17 7.03 6.00
CA LEU A 268 22.27 5.92 6.29
C LEU A 268 22.64 5.14 7.55
N VAL A 269 23.25 5.78 8.55
CA VAL A 269 22.86 5.48 9.91
C VAL A 269 21.47 6.07 10.01
N ILE A 270 20.43 5.24 9.98
CA ILE A 270 19.28 5.61 10.79
C ILE A 270 19.87 5.67 12.19
N SER A 271 20.39 6.85 12.58
CA SER A 271 21.05 7.01 13.84
C SER A 271 20.04 6.50 14.85
N SER A 272 20.48 5.66 15.78
CA SER A 272 19.65 5.28 16.91
C SER A 272 18.92 6.52 17.45
N ASN A 273 19.59 7.68 17.42
CA ASN A 273 19.05 9.01 17.67
C ASN A 273 17.88 9.40 16.75
N ARG A 274 17.96 9.33 15.41
CA ARG A 274 16.83 9.68 14.53
C ARG A 274 15.66 8.69 14.63
N LEU A 275 15.93 7.40 14.80
CA LEU A 275 14.90 6.39 15.06
C LEU A 275 14.21 6.67 16.40
N LYS A 276 15.00 7.01 17.42
CA LYS A 276 14.53 7.42 18.73
C LYS A 276 13.72 8.72 18.64
N ASP A 277 14.18 9.72 17.90
CA ASP A 277 13.46 10.99 17.70
C ASP A 277 12.11 10.77 17.00
N GLU A 278 12.05 9.95 15.95
CA GLU A 278 10.80 9.64 15.27
C GLU A 278 9.87 8.76 16.13
N PHE A 279 10.44 7.82 16.90
CA PHE A 279 9.70 7.05 17.89
C PHE A 279 9.12 7.96 18.98
N ASP A 280 9.92 8.87 19.53
CA ASP A 280 9.53 9.83 20.57
C ASP A 280 8.45 10.79 20.04
N LYS A 281 8.59 11.29 18.81
CA LYS A 281 7.55 12.09 18.14
C LYS A 281 6.25 11.31 17.98
N LEU A 282 6.32 10.04 17.58
CA LEU A 282 5.14 9.19 17.43
C LEU A 282 4.48 8.94 18.79
N CYS A 283 5.26 8.60 19.82
CA CYS A 283 4.78 8.42 21.19
C CYS A 283 4.11 9.68 21.72
N ASN A 284 4.73 10.85 21.53
CA ASN A 284 4.16 12.13 21.95
C ASN A 284 2.88 12.46 21.19
N ARG A 285 2.82 12.17 19.88
CA ARG A 285 1.60 12.35 19.08
C ARG A 285 0.45 11.49 19.58
N ILE A 286 0.72 10.21 19.88
CA ILE A 286 -0.29 9.27 20.40
C ILE A 286 -0.76 9.72 21.78
N ARG A 287 0.17 10.06 22.70
CA ARG A 287 -0.18 10.57 24.03
C ARG A 287 -1.05 11.83 24.00
N ASN A 288 -0.82 12.71 23.04
CA ASN A 288 -1.59 13.94 22.88
C ASN A 288 -2.98 13.74 22.25
N ASP A 289 -3.23 12.59 21.61
CA ASP A 289 -4.48 12.30 20.91
C ASP A 289 -4.83 10.81 21.03
N MET A 290 -5.07 10.37 22.27
CA MET A 290 -5.27 8.96 22.60
C MET A 290 -6.55 8.36 22.01
N ASP A 291 -7.54 9.20 21.67
CA ASP A 291 -8.83 8.78 21.11
C ASP A 291 -8.70 8.34 19.65
N ARG A 292 -7.84 8.99 18.86
CA ARG A 292 -7.57 8.60 17.46
C ARG A 292 -6.73 7.34 17.33
N TYR A 293 -6.05 6.91 18.39
CA TYR A 293 -5.18 5.74 18.39
C TYR A 293 -5.60 4.75 19.50
N PRO A 294 -6.76 4.06 19.34
CA PRO A 294 -7.24 3.10 20.33
C PRO A 294 -6.24 1.95 20.55
N PRO A 295 -6.31 1.26 21.70
CA PRO A 295 -5.38 0.18 22.02
C PRO A 295 -5.57 -1.00 21.06
N ASP A 296 -4.54 -1.26 20.25
CA ASP A 296 -4.52 -2.40 19.34
C ASP A 296 -3.97 -3.63 20.06
N HIS A 297 -4.87 -4.58 20.35
CA HIS A 297 -4.56 -5.85 21.03
C HIS A 297 -3.48 -6.67 20.30
N SER A 298 -3.54 -6.73 18.97
CA SER A 298 -2.55 -7.46 18.15
C SER A 298 -1.17 -6.82 18.24
N ARG A 299 -1.12 -5.49 18.22
CA ARG A 299 0.12 -4.71 18.34
C ARG A 299 0.73 -4.84 19.74
N LEU A 300 -0.08 -4.77 20.80
CA LEU A 300 0.37 -4.98 22.19
C LEU A 300 0.94 -6.38 22.37
N ARG A 301 0.25 -7.42 21.86
CA ARG A 301 0.75 -8.79 21.91
C ARG A 301 2.09 -8.94 21.17
N ARG A 302 2.24 -8.32 20.00
CA ARG A 302 3.51 -8.35 19.25
C ARG A 302 4.62 -7.63 20.01
N ALA A 303 4.33 -6.49 20.64
CA ALA A 303 5.28 -5.75 21.47
C ALA A 303 5.72 -6.59 22.68
N LEU A 304 4.78 -7.22 23.38
CA LEU A 304 5.06 -8.11 24.51
C LEU A 304 5.93 -9.31 24.07
N LYS A 305 5.61 -9.94 22.94
CA LYS A 305 6.43 -11.04 22.39
C LYS A 305 7.86 -10.58 22.09
N LEU A 306 8.02 -9.40 21.50
CA LEU A 306 9.34 -8.83 21.23
C LEU A 306 10.11 -8.54 22.52
N TYR A 307 9.45 -7.95 23.51
CA TYR A 307 10.04 -7.64 24.81
C TYR A 307 10.54 -8.92 25.51
N LEU A 308 9.68 -9.94 25.61
CA LEU A 308 10.02 -11.21 26.28
C LEU A 308 11.11 -12.00 25.53
N SER A 309 11.11 -11.96 24.19
CA SER A 309 12.13 -12.66 23.38
C SER A 309 13.50 -12.00 23.39
N HIS A 310 13.59 -10.72 23.77
CA HIS A 310 14.84 -9.96 23.81
C HIS A 310 15.18 -9.52 25.23
N THR A 311 14.72 -10.28 26.23
CA THR A 311 15.02 -10.00 27.64
C THR A 311 16.54 -10.04 27.84
N PRO A 312 17.17 -8.96 28.35
CA PRO A 312 18.61 -8.91 28.50
C PRO A 312 19.10 -9.93 29.54
N PRO A 313 20.30 -10.52 29.37
CA PRO A 313 20.87 -11.48 30.32
C PRO A 313 20.99 -10.93 31.75
N GLU A 314 21.21 -9.62 31.87
CA GLU A 314 21.31 -8.88 33.13
C GLU A 314 20.03 -8.92 33.98
N SER A 315 18.89 -9.26 33.38
CA SER A 315 17.61 -9.39 34.11
C SER A 315 17.58 -10.57 35.08
N GLY A 316 18.49 -11.54 34.93
CA GLY A 316 18.50 -12.77 35.73
C GLY A 316 17.32 -13.69 35.46
N VAL A 317 16.58 -13.47 34.36
CA VAL A 317 15.43 -14.26 33.93
C VAL A 317 15.60 -14.67 32.47
N GLU A 318 15.63 -15.96 32.23
CA GLU A 318 15.65 -16.54 30.89
C GLU A 318 14.23 -16.96 30.49
N ILE A 319 13.76 -16.47 29.32
CA ILE A 319 12.44 -16.83 28.80
C ILE A 319 12.58 -18.00 27.81
N GLN A 320 12.01 -19.15 28.16
CA GLN A 320 11.98 -20.35 27.34
C GLN A 320 10.57 -20.65 26.84
N ALA A 321 10.46 -21.35 25.71
CA ALA A 321 9.21 -21.84 25.13
C ALA A 321 8.10 -20.77 24.97
N LEU A 322 8.47 -19.54 24.61
CA LEU A 322 7.50 -18.46 24.35
C LEU A 322 6.63 -18.77 23.13
N ALA A 323 5.37 -19.10 23.37
CA ALA A 323 4.42 -19.49 22.35
C ALA A 323 3.03 -18.93 22.64
N ARG A 324 2.14 -19.03 21.64
CA ARG A 324 0.71 -18.83 21.83
C ARG A 324 0.11 -20.20 22.17
N PRO A 325 -0.61 -20.35 23.28
CA PRO A 325 -1.27 -21.61 23.63
C PRO A 325 -2.52 -21.84 22.77
N ASP A 326 -3.07 -23.06 22.85
CA ASP A 326 -4.30 -23.43 22.12
C ASP A 326 -5.53 -22.66 22.61
N ASP A 327 -5.54 -22.25 23.87
CA ASP A 327 -6.58 -21.35 24.38
C ASP A 327 -6.42 -19.97 23.74
N LYS A 328 -7.33 -19.65 22.81
CA LYS A 328 -7.35 -18.39 22.06
C LYS A 328 -7.46 -17.13 22.93
N TYR A 329 -7.86 -17.28 24.20
CA TYR A 329 -8.02 -16.18 25.16
C TYR A 329 -6.77 -15.93 26.03
N ILE A 330 -5.72 -16.73 25.88
CA ILE A 330 -4.40 -16.48 26.45
C ILE A 330 -3.50 -15.98 25.32
N ASP A 331 -2.86 -14.84 25.53
CA ASP A 331 -2.12 -14.16 24.48
C ASP A 331 -0.75 -14.78 24.23
N LEU A 332 -0.03 -15.06 25.32
CA LEU A 332 1.29 -15.67 25.32
C LEU A 332 1.46 -16.55 26.55
N GLN A 333 2.22 -17.63 26.40
CA GLN A 333 2.67 -18.48 27.49
C GLN A 333 4.17 -18.73 27.32
N CYS A 334 4.90 -18.77 28.43
CA CYS A 334 6.31 -19.12 28.44
C CYS A 334 6.71 -19.78 29.76
N LYS A 335 7.95 -20.30 29.81
CA LYS A 335 8.62 -20.71 31.04
C LYS A 335 9.72 -19.70 31.34
N ALA A 336 9.60 -19.00 32.46
CA ALA A 336 10.63 -18.10 32.96
C ALA A 336 11.54 -18.87 33.91
N VAL A 337 12.83 -18.98 33.56
CA VAL A 337 13.84 -19.63 34.40
C VAL A 337 14.65 -18.55 35.08
N CYS A 338 14.65 -18.55 36.41
CA CYS A 338 15.47 -17.66 37.22
C CYS A 338 16.40 -18.49 38.11
N GLU A 339 17.66 -18.08 38.23
CA GLU A 339 18.67 -18.79 39.01
C GLU A 339 18.25 -19.02 40.47
N LYS A 340 17.44 -18.10 41.05
CA LYS A 340 17.03 -18.13 42.45
C LYS A 340 15.72 -18.89 42.71
N SER A 341 14.81 -18.94 41.75
CA SER A 341 13.43 -19.41 41.92
C SER A 341 13.06 -20.59 41.00
N GLY A 342 14.00 -21.05 40.16
CA GLY A 342 13.78 -22.14 39.23
C GLY A 342 12.90 -21.74 38.04
N ALA A 343 12.35 -22.75 37.35
CA ALA A 343 11.48 -22.55 36.20
C ALA A 343 10.02 -22.33 36.65
N VAL A 344 9.42 -21.23 36.18
CA VAL A 344 8.04 -20.83 36.47
C VAL A 344 7.26 -20.70 35.18
N SER A 345 6.10 -21.36 35.10
CA SER A 345 5.15 -21.21 34.00
C SER A 345 4.46 -19.85 34.11
N MET A 346 4.53 -19.05 33.06
CA MET A 346 3.93 -17.71 32.99
C MET A 346 2.93 -17.62 31.85
N SER A 347 1.73 -17.12 32.14
CA SER A 347 0.68 -16.85 31.16
C SER A 347 0.33 -15.37 31.14
N PHE A 348 0.22 -14.79 29.95
CA PHE A 348 -0.08 -13.38 29.74
C PHE A 348 -1.46 -13.24 29.10
N ILE A 349 -2.30 -12.39 29.69
CA ILE A 349 -3.66 -12.11 29.21
C ILE A 349 -3.75 -10.59 29.02
N ILE A 350 -3.94 -10.14 27.78
CA ILE A 350 -4.12 -8.74 27.42
C ILE A 350 -5.62 -8.50 27.25
N ASP A 351 -6.15 -7.53 27.99
CA ASP A 351 -7.58 -7.24 28.02
C ASP A 351 -7.86 -5.75 27.85
N ASN A 352 -8.52 -5.42 26.73
CA ASN A 352 -8.95 -4.06 26.38
C ASN A 352 -10.50 -3.94 26.38
N GLU A 353 -11.22 -4.93 26.92
CA GLU A 353 -12.67 -5.00 26.89
C GLU A 353 -13.32 -4.03 27.86
N GLN A 354 -14.35 -3.28 27.46
CA GLN A 354 -15.07 -2.36 28.34
C GLN A 354 -16.26 -3.02 29.06
N ASN A 355 -16.51 -4.31 28.82
CA ASN A 355 -17.62 -5.04 29.43
C ASN A 355 -17.17 -5.83 30.67
N HIS A 356 -17.82 -5.58 31.80
CA HIS A 356 -17.54 -6.24 33.09
C HIS A 356 -17.54 -7.78 33.03
N ALA A 357 -18.37 -8.38 32.17
CA ALA A 357 -18.46 -9.83 32.03
C ALA A 357 -17.20 -10.42 31.37
N SER A 358 -16.72 -9.78 30.29
CA SER A 358 -15.49 -10.19 29.58
C SER A 358 -14.27 -10.05 30.48
N VAL A 359 -14.18 -8.93 31.21
CA VAL A 359 -13.10 -8.67 32.19
C VAL A 359 -13.06 -9.74 33.27
N ARG A 360 -14.23 -10.07 33.83
CA ARG A 360 -14.33 -11.13 34.83
C ARG A 360 -13.93 -12.49 34.29
N ALA A 361 -14.32 -12.83 33.06
CA ALA A 361 -13.93 -14.07 32.42
C ALA A 361 -12.40 -14.16 32.22
N ALA A 362 -11.75 -13.06 31.84
CA ALA A 362 -10.29 -13.00 31.70
C ALA A 362 -9.58 -13.21 33.04
N LEU A 363 -10.01 -12.51 34.09
CA LEU A 363 -9.48 -12.70 35.45
C LEU A 363 -9.68 -14.14 35.95
N LYS A 364 -10.88 -14.70 35.71
CA LYS A 364 -11.19 -16.09 36.08
C LYS A 364 -10.26 -17.08 35.38
N ARG A 365 -9.98 -16.92 34.07
CA ARG A 365 -9.02 -17.78 33.35
C ARG A 365 -7.65 -17.74 34.01
N GLY A 366 -7.17 -16.55 34.36
CA GLY A 366 -5.90 -16.39 35.08
C GLY A 366 -5.88 -17.14 36.42
N ILE A 367 -6.97 -17.09 37.20
CA ILE A 367 -7.12 -17.87 38.44
C ILE A 367 -7.13 -19.37 38.15
N ASP A 368 -7.87 -19.81 37.14
CA ASP A 368 -8.01 -21.22 36.78
C ASP A 368 -6.63 -21.81 36.36
N ILE A 369 -5.80 -21.05 35.63
CA ILE A 369 -4.41 -21.42 35.30
C ILE A 369 -3.55 -21.60 36.56
N MET A 370 -3.58 -20.62 37.47
CA MET A 370 -2.82 -20.68 38.72
C MET A 370 -3.30 -21.78 39.68
N ASN A 371 -4.55 -22.22 39.56
CA ASN A 371 -5.08 -23.36 40.30
C ASN A 371 -4.66 -24.70 39.69
N ALA A 372 -4.51 -24.77 38.36
CA ALA A 372 -4.16 -26.01 37.65
C ALA A 372 -2.69 -26.41 37.84
N GLU A 373 -1.77 -25.44 37.86
CA GLU A 373 -0.33 -25.68 37.99
C GLU A 373 0.25 -24.98 39.23
N LYS A 374 0.78 -25.78 40.15
CA LYS A 374 1.41 -25.27 41.38
C LYS A 374 2.64 -24.43 41.02
N ALA A 375 2.67 -23.18 41.47
CA ALA A 375 3.66 -22.15 41.16
C ALA A 375 3.53 -21.46 39.78
N ALA A 376 2.51 -21.75 38.97
CA ALA A 376 2.24 -20.95 37.79
C ALA A 376 1.86 -19.50 38.14
N LYS A 377 2.20 -18.58 37.24
CA LYS A 377 1.90 -17.16 37.35
C LYS A 377 1.06 -16.70 36.17
N ALA A 378 0.03 -15.93 36.46
CA ALA A 378 -0.75 -15.22 35.46
C ALA A 378 -0.47 -13.72 35.56
N ILE A 379 -0.19 -13.10 34.42
CA ILE A 379 -0.01 -11.66 34.27
C ILE A 379 -1.16 -11.11 33.45
N TYR A 380 -1.97 -10.28 34.08
CA TYR A 380 -3.12 -9.63 33.48
C TYR A 380 -2.75 -8.19 33.11
N ILE A 381 -2.78 -7.87 31.82
CA ILE A 381 -2.35 -6.59 31.27
C ILE A 381 -3.56 -5.85 30.72
N ARG A 382 -3.71 -4.58 31.11
CA ARG A 382 -4.84 -3.75 30.72
C ARG A 382 -4.39 -2.32 30.43
N ASP A 383 -5.01 -1.69 29.45
CA ASP A 383 -4.74 -0.30 29.11
C ASP A 383 -5.43 0.66 30.11
N ASP A 384 -4.73 1.72 30.52
CA ASP A 384 -5.21 2.76 31.46
C ASP A 384 -6.48 3.47 30.98
N ARG A 385 -6.82 3.42 29.69
CA ARG A 385 -8.09 3.96 29.17
C ARG A 385 -9.30 3.10 29.53
N CYS A 386 -9.07 1.85 29.95
CA CYS A 386 -10.12 0.87 30.18
C CYS A 386 -10.17 0.41 31.64
N LEU A 387 -9.81 1.24 32.63
CA LEU A 387 -9.73 0.82 34.04
C LEU A 387 -10.99 0.12 34.57
N ILE A 388 -10.79 -0.79 35.52
CA ILE A 388 -11.89 -1.38 36.30
C ILE A 388 -12.37 -0.30 37.28
N PRO A 389 -13.61 0.18 37.17
CA PRO A 389 -14.11 1.24 38.04
C PRO A 389 -14.17 0.75 39.50
N ALA A 390 -13.96 1.68 40.44
CA ALA A 390 -14.02 1.38 41.85
C ALA A 390 -15.45 0.95 42.28
N PRO A 391 -15.58 0.13 43.34
CA PRO A 391 -16.89 -0.19 43.92
C PRO A 391 -17.69 1.08 44.27
N PRO A 392 -19.03 1.09 44.08
CA PRO A 392 -19.91 -0.07 43.87
C PRO A 392 -20.00 -0.55 42.42
N GLN A 393 -19.41 0.15 41.46
CA GLN A 393 -19.47 -0.24 40.05
C GLN A 393 -18.65 -1.53 39.83
N TRP A 394 -19.25 -2.50 39.12
CA TRP A 394 -18.64 -3.81 38.84
C TRP A 394 -18.13 -4.55 40.09
N GLN A 395 -18.89 -4.52 41.19
CA GLN A 395 -18.51 -5.13 42.47
C GLN A 395 -17.94 -6.56 42.33
N SER A 396 -18.65 -7.45 41.63
CA SER A 396 -18.22 -8.85 41.45
C SER A 396 -16.96 -9.00 40.57
N THR A 397 -16.65 -8.02 39.72
CA THR A 397 -15.38 -7.99 38.98
C THR A 397 -14.24 -7.49 39.86
N ASN A 398 -14.50 -6.51 40.73
CA ASN A 398 -13.54 -6.06 41.75
C ASN A 398 -13.21 -7.18 42.77
N GLU A 399 -14.20 -7.96 43.19
CA GLU A 399 -14.00 -9.16 44.02
C GLU A 399 -13.14 -10.21 43.31
N MET A 400 -13.40 -10.45 42.01
CA MET A 400 -12.58 -11.35 41.19
C MET A 400 -11.14 -10.86 41.04
N LEU A 401 -10.93 -9.56 40.86
CA LEU A 401 -9.61 -8.92 40.80
C LEU A 401 -8.86 -9.10 42.12
N GLY A 402 -9.55 -8.93 43.25
CA GLY A 402 -9.01 -9.19 44.59
C GLY A 402 -8.54 -10.63 44.75
N ASN A 403 -9.38 -11.59 44.33
CA ASN A 403 -9.03 -13.02 44.36
C ASN A 403 -7.83 -13.35 43.44
N PHE A 404 -7.80 -12.78 42.22
CA PHE A 404 -6.68 -12.94 41.30
C PHE A 404 -5.34 -12.50 41.92
N ARG A 405 -5.32 -11.34 42.59
CA ARG A 405 -4.13 -10.84 43.31
C ARG A 405 -3.76 -11.71 44.50
N GLN A 406 -4.74 -12.15 45.30
CA GLN A 406 -4.50 -13.03 46.46
C GLN A 406 -3.90 -14.37 46.06
N LYS A 407 -4.24 -14.88 44.87
CA LYS A 407 -3.65 -16.09 44.26
C LYS A 407 -2.23 -15.87 43.71
N GLY A 408 -1.71 -14.64 43.79
CA GLY A 408 -0.38 -14.27 43.32
C GLY A 408 -0.30 -13.93 41.83
N GLY A 409 -1.44 -13.60 41.21
CA GLY A 409 -1.50 -13.04 39.87
C GLY A 409 -1.12 -11.57 39.87
N GLU A 410 -0.36 -11.15 38.86
CA GLU A 410 0.12 -9.78 38.72
C GLU A 410 -0.74 -9.00 37.74
N VAL A 411 -1.02 -7.74 38.07
CA VAL A 411 -1.86 -6.86 37.25
C VAL A 411 -1.03 -5.67 36.82
N LEU A 412 -0.93 -5.47 35.51
CA LEU A 412 -0.24 -4.34 34.91
C LEU A 412 -1.26 -3.44 34.21
N PHE A 413 -1.33 -2.19 34.66
CA PHE A 413 -2.05 -1.15 33.95
C PHE A 413 -1.04 -0.31 33.15
N LEU A 414 -1.29 -0.12 31.85
CA LEU A 414 -0.35 0.44 30.86
C LEU A 414 -0.83 1.73 30.22
#